data_AF-A0A377ZLZ1-F1
#
_entry.id   AF-A0A377ZLZ1-F1
#
_cell.length_a   1.000
_cell.length_b   1.000
_cell.length_c   1.000
_cell.angle_alpha   90.00
_cell.angle_beta   90.00
_cell.angle_gamma   90.00
#
_symmetry.space_group_name_H-M   'P 1'
#
loop_
_entity.id
_entity.type
_entity.pdbx_description
1 polymer ?
#
loop_
_entity_poly.entity_id
_entity_poly.type
_entity_poly.pdbx_seq_one_letter_code
_entity_poly.pdbx_strand_id
1 'polypeptide(L)'
;MAQVMAALAEIRGALKALPLLFTFRSKKEGGETELSDEAYFALNREAARSGLVDVIDIELFNDEAQIRALVDDAHAAGRQGDHE
;
A
#
# COMPACT_ATOMS: atom_id res chain seq x y z
N MET A 1 -7.20 -10.04 -1.37
CA MET A 1 -6.49 -9.24 -0.35
C MET A 1 -5.66 -10.12 0.58
N ALA A 2 -6.25 -11.11 1.25
CA ALA A 2 -5.53 -12.02 2.17
C ALA A 2 -4.22 -12.64 1.61
N GLN A 3 -4.21 -13.11 0.36
CA GLN A 3 -2.98 -13.67 -0.24
C GLN A 3 -1.88 -12.62 -0.46
N VAL A 4 -2.26 -11.37 -0.79
CA VAL A 4 -1.30 -10.27 -0.95
C VAL A 4 -0.68 -9.93 0.40
N MET A 5 -1.48 -9.86 1.47
CA MET A 5 -0.98 -9.60 2.82
C MET A 5 -0.11 -10.73 3.36
N ALA A 6 -0.43 -11.99 3.06
CA ALA A 6 0.42 -13.12 3.41
C ALA A 6 1.79 -13.03 2.70
N ALA A 7 1.80 -12.78 1.38
CA ALA A 7 3.04 -12.59 0.63
C ALA A 7 3.85 -11.40 1.15
N LEU A 8 3.19 -10.29 1.50
CA LEU A 8 3.83 -9.11 2.06
C LEU A 8 4.51 -9.40 3.41
N ALA A 9 3.87 -10.19 4.28
CA ALA A 9 4.45 -10.61 5.55
C ALA A 9 5.69 -11.50 5.35
N GLU A 10 5.65 -12.43 4.39
CA GLU A 10 6.80 -13.26 4.02
C GLU A 10 7.97 -12.41 3.49
N ILE A 11 7.68 -11.46 2.58
CA ILE A 11 8.68 -10.54 2.03
C ILE A 11 9.31 -9.69 3.14
N ARG A 12 8.51 -9.10 4.03
CA ARG A 12 9.02 -8.32 5.18
C ARG A 12 9.95 -9.16 6.06
N GLY A 13 9.55 -10.40 6.38
CA GLY A 13 10.38 -11.33 7.15
C GLY A 13 11.74 -11.61 6.50
N ALA A 14 11.79 -11.70 5.16
CA ALA A 14 13.02 -11.93 4.41
C ALA A 14 13.92 -10.68 4.31
N LEU A 15 13.33 -9.49 4.23
CA LEU A 15 14.04 -8.21 3.99
C LEU A 15 14.69 -7.59 5.24
N LYS A 16 14.33 -8.05 6.45
CA LYS A 16 14.79 -7.47 7.73
C LYS A 16 14.51 -5.95 7.75
N ALA A 17 15.55 -5.13 7.88
CA ALA A 17 15.48 -3.68 7.98
C ALA A 17 15.57 -2.94 6.64
N LEU A 18 15.56 -3.64 5.49
CA LEU A 18 15.54 -2.98 4.20
C LEU A 18 14.19 -2.26 3.98
N PRO A 19 14.20 -1.01 3.49
CA PRO A 19 12.97 -0.32 3.12
C PRO A 19 12.21 -1.07 2.02
N LEU A 20 10.89 -1.17 2.18
CA LEU A 20 9.97 -1.85 1.27
C LEU A 20 8.95 -0.87 0.71
N LEU A 21 9.02 -0.68 -0.61
CA LEU A 21 8.01 0.02 -1.40
C LEU A 21 6.94 -0.98 -1.87
N PHE A 22 5.68 -0.68 -1.55
CA PHE A 22 4.53 -1.39 -2.09
C PHE A 22 3.94 -0.63 -3.29
N THR A 23 3.87 -1.30 -4.43
CA THR A 23 3.30 -0.75 -5.65
C THR A 23 2.30 -1.72 -6.25
N PHE A 24 1.05 -1.28 -6.36
CA PHE A 24 0.10 -1.89 -7.29
C PHE A 24 -0.02 -0.99 -8.51
N ARG A 25 0.51 -1.42 -9.66
CA ARG A 25 0.34 -0.73 -10.94
C ARG A 25 -0.89 -1.30 -11.65
N SER A 26 -1.88 -0.47 -11.93
CA SER A 26 -3.10 -0.83 -12.65
C SER A 26 -2.83 -0.98 -14.15
N LYS A 27 -3.67 -1.75 -14.84
CA LYS A 27 -3.64 -1.82 -16.31
C LYS A 27 -3.77 -0.46 -17.00
N LYS A 28 -4.53 0.48 -16.40
CA LYS A 28 -4.69 1.85 -16.92
C LYS A 28 -3.35 2.58 -17.03
N GLU A 29 -2.40 2.28 -16.13
CA GLU A 29 -1.04 2.82 -16.11
C GLU A 29 0.03 1.79 -16.54
N GLY A 30 -0.35 0.74 -17.27
CA GLY A 30 0.59 -0.22 -17.86
C GLY A 30 1.02 -1.38 -16.96
N GLY A 31 0.29 -1.63 -15.87
CA GLY A 31 0.46 -2.81 -15.04
C GLY A 31 -0.27 -4.05 -15.57
N GLU A 32 -0.08 -5.17 -14.90
CA GLU A 32 -0.53 -6.48 -15.38
C GLU A 32 -2.00 -6.79 -15.06
N THR A 33 -2.58 -6.14 -14.05
CA THR A 33 -3.89 -6.49 -13.48
C THR A 33 -4.86 -5.30 -13.46
N GLU A 34 -6.12 -5.55 -13.82
CA GLU A 34 -7.21 -4.59 -13.65
C GLU A 34 -7.83 -4.76 -12.26
N LEU A 35 -8.11 -3.65 -11.58
CA LEU A 35 -8.91 -3.60 -10.36
C LEU A 35 -9.94 -2.49 -10.50
N SER A 36 -11.07 -2.61 -9.79
CA SER A 36 -11.91 -1.44 -9.55
C SER A 36 -11.15 -0.45 -8.68
N ASP A 37 -11.46 0.84 -8.82
CA ASP A 37 -10.84 1.89 -8.02
C ASP A 37 -11.04 1.63 -6.52
N GLU A 38 -12.22 1.16 -6.11
CA GLU A 38 -12.51 0.74 -4.73
C GLU A 38 -11.56 -0.38 -4.24
N ALA A 39 -11.34 -1.42 -5.06
CA ALA A 39 -10.45 -2.52 -4.70
C ALA A 39 -8.98 -2.08 -4.65
N TYR A 40 -8.56 -1.19 -5.54
CA TYR A 40 -7.23 -0.57 -5.54
C TYR A 40 -6.98 0.22 -4.26
N PHE A 41 -7.92 1.10 -3.88
CA PHE A 41 -7.80 1.91 -2.66
C PHE A 41 -7.88 1.05 -1.40
N ALA A 42 -8.74 0.03 -1.37
CA ALA A 42 -8.80 -0.91 -0.27
C ALA A 42 -7.45 -1.63 -0.08
N LEU A 43 -6.83 -2.07 -1.19
CA LEU A 43 -5.56 -2.80 -1.14
C LEU A 43 -4.42 -1.95 -0.61
N ASN A 44 -4.26 -0.74 -1.14
CA ASN A 44 -3.22 0.18 -0.66
C ASN A 44 -3.45 0.60 0.80
N ARG A 45 -4.72 0.75 1.22
CA ARG A 45 -5.06 1.05 2.61
C ARG A 45 -4.70 -0.09 3.56
N GLU A 46 -4.97 -1.32 3.16
CA GLU A 46 -4.60 -2.50 3.95
C GLU A 46 -3.08 -2.66 4.04
N ALA A 47 -2.36 -2.45 2.93
CA ALA A 47 -0.90 -2.44 2.92
C ALA A 47 -0.34 -1.36 3.86
N ALA A 48 -0.81 -0.12 3.75
CA ALA A 48 -0.37 0.99 4.59
C ALA A 48 -0.61 0.76 6.09
N ARG A 49 -1.79 0.23 6.45
CA ARG A 49 -2.17 -0.03 7.85
C ARG A 49 -1.51 -1.27 8.45
N SER A 50 -0.91 -2.14 7.63
CA SER A 50 -0.30 -3.39 8.12
C SER A 50 0.98 -3.20 8.92
N GLY A 51 1.65 -2.06 8.79
CA GLY A 51 3.00 -1.84 9.34
C GLY A 51 4.10 -2.67 8.66
N LEU A 52 3.79 -3.33 7.53
CA LEU A 52 4.75 -4.18 6.82
C LEU A 52 5.51 -3.44 5.71
N VAL A 53 5.09 -2.23 5.34
CA VAL A 53 5.63 -1.42 4.23
C VAL A 53 6.10 -0.07 4.75
N ASP A 54 7.13 0.48 4.11
CA ASP A 54 7.67 1.80 4.46
C ASP A 54 7.13 2.88 3.53
N VAL A 55 6.86 2.53 2.28
CA VAL A 55 6.37 3.45 1.25
C VAL A 55 5.27 2.76 0.43
N ILE A 56 4.26 3.53 0.02
CA ILE A 56 3.22 3.10 -0.93
C ILE A 56 3.28 3.98 -2.20
N ASP A 57 3.08 3.38 -3.37
CA ASP A 57 2.93 4.09 -4.65
C ASP A 57 1.44 4.31 -4.95
N ILE A 58 1.03 5.58 -5.11
CA ILE A 58 -0.35 5.96 -5.41
C ILE A 58 -0.43 6.57 -6.81
N GLU A 59 -1.32 6.04 -7.63
CA GLU A 59 -1.60 6.50 -8.98
C GLU A 59 -2.40 7.80 -8.95
N LEU A 60 -1.89 8.87 -9.60
CA LEU A 60 -2.46 10.21 -9.55
C LEU A 60 -3.77 10.33 -10.34
N PHE A 61 -3.99 9.49 -11.35
CA PHE A 61 -5.19 9.51 -12.19
C PHE A 61 -6.43 8.86 -11.53
N ASN A 62 -6.61 9.09 -10.23
CA ASN A 62 -7.75 8.62 -9.43
C ASN A 62 -8.46 9.80 -8.74
N ASP A 63 -9.60 9.52 -8.09
CA ASP A 63 -10.34 10.53 -7.32
C ASP A 63 -9.48 11.17 -6.21
N GLU A 64 -9.41 12.50 -6.21
CA GLU A 64 -8.54 13.25 -5.30
C GLU A 64 -8.93 13.05 -3.82
N ALA A 65 -10.22 12.90 -3.53
CA ALA A 65 -10.67 12.69 -2.14
C ALA A 65 -10.24 11.30 -1.64
N GLN A 66 -10.28 10.28 -2.48
CA GLN A 66 -9.77 8.95 -2.15
C GLN A 66 -8.25 8.94 -1.96
N ILE A 67 -7.50 9.66 -2.82
CA ILE A 67 -6.04 9.82 -2.68
C ILE A 67 -5.72 10.46 -1.32
N ARG A 68 -6.34 11.60 -1.00
CA ARG A 68 -6.11 12.30 0.28
C ARG A 68 -6.41 11.41 1.48
N ALA A 69 -7.55 10.69 1.45
CA ALA A 69 -7.92 9.78 2.53
C ALA A 69 -6.97 8.59 2.70
N LEU A 70 -6.29 8.15 1.63
CA LEU A 70 -5.27 7.11 1.71
C LEU A 70 -3.94 7.66 2.22
N VAL A 71 -3.55 8.86 1.79
CA VAL A 71 -2.35 9.56 2.29
C VAL A 71 -2.45 9.80 3.80
N ASP A 72 -3.61 10.28 4.28
CA ASP A 72 -3.83 10.51 5.71
C ASP A 72 -3.71 9.20 6.52
N ASP A 73 -4.24 8.10 5.99
CA ASP A 73 -4.12 6.77 6.57
C ASP A 73 -2.68 6.29 6.64
N ALA A 74 -1.91 6.46 5.58
CA ALA A 74 -0.51 6.07 5.52
C ALA A 74 0.33 6.87 6.53
N HIS A 75 0.12 8.19 6.62
CA HIS A 75 0.78 9.03 7.62
C HIS A 75 0.34 8.71 9.05
N ALA A 76 -0.91 8.29 9.27
CA ALA A 76 -1.37 7.84 10.58
C ALA A 76 -0.73 6.50 11.00
N ALA A 77 -0.59 5.56 10.06
CA ALA A 77 0.06 4.28 10.30
C ALA A 77 1.56 4.42 10.59
N GLY A 78 2.27 5.25 9.82
CA GLY A 78 3.71 5.48 10.03
C GLY A 78 4.03 6.05 11.42
N ARG A 79 3.21 6.98 11.93
CA ARG A 79 3.39 7.55 13.28
C ARG A 79 3.25 6.55 14.43
N GLN A 80 2.63 5.39 14.22
CA GLN A 80 2.51 4.36 15.25
C GLN A 80 3.78 3.50 15.37
N GLY A 81 4.65 3.49 14.36
CA GLY A 81 5.91 2.74 14.34
C GLY A 81 7.11 3.46 14.96
N ASP A 82 7.03 4.78 15.18
CA ASP A 82 8.14 5.61 15.66
C ASP A 82 8.31 5.63 17.21
N HIS A 83 7.58 4.77 17.92
CA HIS A 83 7.69 4.59 19.38
C HIS A 83 8.48 3.32 19.75
N GLU A 84 9.70 3.17 19.23
CA GLU A 84 10.73 2.27 19.79
C GLU A 84 12.11 2.93 19.76
#